data_AF-A0A493TL92-F1
#
_entry.id   AF-A0A493TL92-F1
#
_cell.length_a   1.000
_cell.length_b   1.000
_cell.length_c   1.000
_cell.angle_alpha   90.00
_cell.angle_beta   90.00
_cell.angle_gamma   90.00
#
_symmetry.space_group_name_H-M   'P 1'
#
loop_
_entity.id
_entity.type
_entity.pdbx_description
1 polymer ?
#
loop_
_entity_poly.entity_id
_entity_poly.type
_entity_poly.pdbx_seq_one_letter_code
_entity_poly.pdbx_strand_id
1 'polypeptide(L)'
;YVSVLIVLSKEHQINLLISENPRGCGPPPEITNGSIAAGSLQQYQHGSRTEYECDTVFKLVGSKEIECVDGQWSPPPSCIEDKTPCGSPSSIPDIVLHQQDQLKFSHGNEILHGCKKGDAGSMRTKCLNGEWKPLPLCDCNLFP
;
A
#
# COMPACT_ATOMS: atom_id res chain seq x y z
N TYR A 1 3.12 14.43 -31.95
CA TYR A 1 4.22 14.13 -32.89
C TYR A 1 4.54 12.66 -32.72
N VAL A 2 4.05 11.80 -33.61
CA VAL A 2 4.37 10.36 -33.59
C VAL A 2 5.59 10.19 -34.49
N SER A 3 6.74 9.88 -33.90
CA SER A 3 7.98 9.66 -34.66
C SER A 3 7.99 8.20 -35.13
N VAL A 4 7.76 7.97 -36.43
CA VAL A 4 7.81 6.63 -37.03
C VAL A 4 9.24 6.35 -37.50
N LEU A 5 9.93 5.42 -36.85
CA LEU A 5 11.21 4.90 -37.35
C LEU A 5 10.95 3.63 -38.17
N ILE A 6 11.17 3.72 -39.48
CA ILE A 6 10.99 2.61 -40.41
C ILE A 6 12.25 1.72 -40.34
N VAL A 7 12.11 0.50 -39.82
CA VAL A 7 13.17 -0.52 -39.94
C VAL A 7 12.83 -1.42 -41.13
N LEU A 8 13.58 -1.28 -42.23
CA LEU A 8 13.43 -2.13 -43.42
C LEU A 8 14.13 -3.48 -43.16
N SER A 9 13.38 -4.48 -42.68
CA SER A 9 13.83 -5.88 -42.63
C SER A 9 13.75 -6.51 -44.03
N LYS A 10 14.76 -7.30 -44.42
CA LYS A 10 14.99 -7.83 -45.78
C LYS A 10 13.97 -8.85 -46.31
N GLU A 11 12.83 -9.06 -45.67
CA GLU A 11 11.78 -9.97 -46.14
C GLU A 11 10.39 -9.40 -45.88
N HIS A 12 9.89 -8.57 -46.81
CA HIS A 12 8.48 -8.14 -47.01
C HIS A 12 7.54 -7.96 -45.78
N GLN A 13 8.07 -7.73 -44.58
CA GLN A 13 7.32 -7.39 -43.37
C GLN A 13 7.88 -6.10 -42.81
N ILE A 14 7.13 -5.03 -43.03
CA ILE A 14 7.35 -3.74 -42.38
C ILE A 14 6.91 -3.93 -40.92
N ASN A 15 7.86 -4.05 -40.00
CA ASN A 15 7.57 -4.01 -38.57
C ASN A 15 7.52 -2.54 -38.12
N LEU A 16 6.31 -2.06 -37.83
CA LEU A 16 6.09 -0.77 -37.20
C LEU A 16 6.39 -0.91 -35.70
N LEU A 17 7.54 -0.43 -35.24
CA LEU A 17 7.78 -0.22 -33.82
C LEU A 17 7.02 1.04 -33.40
N ILE A 18 5.85 0.85 -32.80
CA ILE A 18 5.12 1.94 -32.15
C ILE A 18 5.84 2.21 -30.82
N SER A 19 6.69 3.23 -30.80
CA SER A 19 7.17 3.81 -29.54
C SER A 19 6.04 4.68 -29.00
N GLU A 20 5.07 4.06 -28.30
CA GLU A 20 4.14 4.82 -27.47
C GLU A 20 4.99 5.66 -26.51
N ASN A 21 4.93 6.98 -26.64
CA ASN A 21 5.55 7.86 -25.66
C ASN A 21 4.54 7.99 -24.51
N PRO A 22 4.75 7.31 -23.37
CA PRO A 22 3.76 7.30 -22.30
C PRO A 22 3.52 8.73 -21.81
N ARG A 23 2.25 9.02 -21.51
CA ARG A 23 1.84 10.35 -21.11
C ARG A 23 2.37 10.67 -19.71
N GLY A 24 2.86 11.89 -19.55
CA GLY A 24 3.15 12.44 -18.23
C GLY A 24 1.87 12.76 -17.47
N CYS A 25 1.97 12.82 -16.15
CA CYS A 25 0.86 13.17 -15.28
C CYS A 25 0.85 14.68 -14.96
N GLY A 26 -0.31 15.18 -14.56
CA GLY A 26 -0.43 16.47 -13.88
C GLY A 26 -0.08 16.37 -12.40
N PRO A 27 -0.44 17.38 -11.60
CA PRO A 27 -0.28 17.34 -10.15
C PRO A 27 -0.95 16.09 -9.57
N PRO A 28 -0.37 15.45 -8.55
CA PRO A 28 -0.98 14.30 -7.90
C PRO A 28 -2.24 14.72 -7.11
N PRO A 29 -3.14 13.77 -6.83
CA PRO A 29 -4.39 14.07 -6.12
C PRO A 29 -4.12 14.55 -4.69
N GLU A 30 -4.82 15.58 -4.23
CA GLU A 30 -4.76 16.01 -2.84
C GLU A 30 -5.47 14.99 -1.94
N ILE A 31 -4.96 14.78 -0.73
CA ILE A 31 -5.57 13.91 0.28
C ILE A 31 -5.97 14.72 1.51
N THR A 32 -6.96 14.25 2.26
CA THR A 32 -7.37 14.91 3.51
C THR A 32 -6.40 14.55 4.63
N ASN A 33 -6.00 15.54 5.43
CA ASN A 33 -5.08 15.38 6.58
C ASN A 33 -3.69 14.84 6.20
N GLY A 34 -3.22 15.22 5.01
CA GLY A 34 -1.89 14.85 4.52
C GLY A 34 -1.53 15.65 3.27
N SER A 35 -0.27 15.56 2.89
CA SER A 35 0.30 16.30 1.77
C SER A 35 1.43 15.53 1.12
N ILE A 36 1.91 16.01 -0.03
CA ILE A 36 3.07 15.44 -0.71
C ILE A 36 4.35 15.92 -0.02
N ALA A 37 5.19 15.00 0.46
CA ALA A 37 6.37 15.31 1.28
C ALA A 37 7.38 16.23 0.58
N ALA A 38 7.54 16.08 -0.74
CA ALA A 38 8.44 16.89 -1.56
C ALA A 38 7.75 18.10 -2.22
N GLY A 39 6.47 18.35 -1.92
CA GLY A 39 5.62 19.30 -2.63
C GLY A 39 5.13 18.79 -4.00
N SER A 40 4.15 19.50 -4.57
CA SER A 40 3.57 19.18 -5.88
C SER A 40 4.18 20.02 -7.01
N LEU A 41 4.47 19.38 -8.14
CA LEU A 41 4.86 20.03 -9.39
C LEU A 41 3.65 20.12 -10.33
N GLN A 42 3.72 21.03 -11.30
CA GLN A 42 2.66 21.16 -12.30
C GLN A 42 2.61 19.99 -13.29
N GLN A 43 3.73 19.30 -13.51
CA GLN A 43 3.89 18.25 -14.51
C GLN A 43 4.90 17.19 -14.06
N TYR A 44 4.59 15.93 -14.31
CA TYR A 44 5.43 14.77 -14.01
C TYR A 44 5.61 13.90 -15.25
N GLN A 45 6.78 13.28 -15.40
CA GLN A 45 7.02 12.30 -16.46
C GLN A 45 6.41 10.94 -16.08
N HIS A 46 6.09 10.11 -17.08
CA HIS A 46 5.76 8.71 -16.81
C HIS A 46 6.87 8.01 -16.01
N GLY A 47 6.48 7.18 -15.04
CA GLY A 47 7.39 6.53 -14.10
C GLY A 47 7.83 7.43 -12.94
N SER A 48 7.42 8.70 -12.92
CA SER A 48 7.67 9.57 -11.76
C SER A 48 6.95 9.03 -10.53
N ARG A 49 7.62 9.14 -9.39
CA ARG A 49 7.12 8.71 -8.09
C ARG A 49 7.11 9.86 -7.11
N THR A 50 6.10 9.89 -6.26
CA THR A 50 5.99 10.87 -5.20
C THR A 50 5.39 10.25 -3.97
N GLU A 51 5.78 10.78 -2.81
CA GLU A 51 5.43 10.24 -1.52
C GLU A 51 4.51 11.19 -0.76
N TYR A 52 3.47 10.62 -0.13
CA TYR A 52 2.63 11.35 0.80
C TYR A 52 3.12 11.22 2.23
N GLU A 53 2.84 12.24 3.00
CA GLU A 53 2.99 12.31 4.43
C GLU A 53 1.65 12.75 5.05
N CYS A 54 1.27 12.14 6.17
CA CYS A 54 0.08 12.55 6.91
C CYS A 54 0.40 13.66 7.89
N ASP A 55 -0.57 14.54 8.14
CA ASP A 55 -0.48 15.58 9.15
C ASP A 55 -0.22 14.97 10.54
N THR A 56 0.26 15.81 11.46
CA THR A 56 0.48 15.38 12.85
C THR A 56 -0.80 14.77 13.42
N VAL A 57 -0.66 13.68 14.18
CA VAL A 57 -1.74 12.83 14.75
C VAL A 57 -2.47 11.89 13.80
N PHE A 58 -2.27 11.99 12.48
CA PHE A 58 -2.83 11.05 11.50
C PHE A 58 -1.85 9.93 11.16
N LYS A 59 -2.38 8.80 10.73
CA LYS A 59 -1.61 7.62 10.29
C LYS A 59 -1.88 7.32 8.82
N LEU A 60 -0.83 6.94 8.11
CA LEU A 60 -0.88 6.63 6.69
C LEU A 60 -1.37 5.20 6.48
N VAL A 61 -2.40 5.05 5.64
CA VAL A 61 -2.96 3.77 5.21
C VAL A 61 -2.76 3.60 3.71
N GLY A 62 -2.21 2.46 3.33
CA GLY A 62 -1.94 2.12 1.93
C GLY A 62 -0.49 2.44 1.54
N SER A 63 -0.27 2.63 0.24
CA SER A 63 1.05 2.91 -0.31
C SER A 63 1.43 4.37 -0.07
N LYS A 64 2.53 4.60 0.64
CA LYS A 64 3.12 5.93 0.82
C LYS A 64 3.49 6.59 -0.51
N GLU A 65 4.02 5.78 -1.43
CA GLU A 65 4.46 6.19 -2.76
C GLU A 65 3.34 5.94 -3.78
N ILE A 66 3.12 6.92 -4.66
CA ILE A 66 2.33 6.76 -5.88
C ILE A 66 3.20 6.94 -7.12
N GLU A 67 2.80 6.28 -8.21
CA GLU A 67 3.51 6.29 -9.48
C GLU A 67 2.62 6.85 -10.60
N CYS A 68 3.23 7.65 -11.48
CA CYS A 68 2.60 8.15 -12.69
C CYS A 68 2.68 7.11 -13.81
N VAL A 69 1.56 6.49 -14.14
CA VAL A 69 1.44 5.47 -15.18
C VAL A 69 0.57 6.02 -16.31
N ASP A 70 1.20 6.30 -17.44
CA ASP A 70 0.54 6.76 -18.68
C ASP A 70 -0.54 7.85 -18.48
N GLY A 71 -0.15 8.92 -17.78
CA GLY A 71 -1.02 10.08 -17.50
C GLY A 71 -1.96 9.90 -16.31
N GLN A 72 -1.93 8.76 -15.63
CA GLN A 72 -2.74 8.50 -14.44
C GLN A 72 -1.86 8.15 -13.23
N TRP A 73 -2.17 8.77 -12.09
CA TRP A 73 -1.53 8.41 -10.83
C TRP A 73 -2.12 7.11 -10.26
N SER A 74 -1.27 6.27 -9.67
CA SER A 74 -1.75 5.16 -8.84
C SER A 74 -2.55 5.69 -7.63
N PRO A 75 -3.42 4.86 -7.02
CA PRO A 75 -4.26 5.29 -5.91
C PRO A 75 -3.43 5.89 -4.75
N PRO A 76 -3.80 7.08 -4.24
CA PRO A 76 -3.11 7.69 -3.11
C PRO A 76 -3.44 6.99 -1.79
N PRO A 77 -2.59 7.16 -0.76
CA PRO A 77 -2.89 6.66 0.57
C PRO A 77 -4.01 7.48 1.23
N SER A 78 -4.51 6.96 2.35
CA SER A 78 -5.46 7.67 3.22
C SER A 78 -4.80 8.03 4.54
N CYS A 79 -5.07 9.24 5.03
CA CYS A 79 -4.66 9.69 6.36
C CYS A 79 -5.86 9.66 7.31
N ILE A 80 -5.73 8.86 8.35
CA ILE A 80 -6.81 8.50 9.28
C ILE A 80 -6.39 8.85 10.70
N GLU A 81 -7.35 9.28 11.51
CA GLU A 81 -7.08 9.62 12.89
C GLU A 81 -6.91 8.36 13.73
N ASP A 82 -5.89 8.32 14.59
CA ASP A 82 -5.63 7.22 15.53
C ASP A 82 -6.59 7.31 16.75
N LYS A 83 -7.92 7.36 16.48
CA LYS A 83 -8.95 7.55 17.51
C LYS A 83 -9.09 6.36 18.44
N THR A 84 -8.90 5.16 17.92
CA THR A 84 -9.17 3.91 18.63
C THR A 84 -7.98 2.97 18.51
N PRO A 85 -7.20 2.79 19.60
CA PRO A 85 -6.22 1.71 19.63
C PRO A 85 -6.94 0.37 19.53
N CYS A 86 -6.30 -0.61 18.90
CA CYS A 86 -6.81 -1.98 18.90
C CYS A 86 -6.82 -2.55 20.32
N GLY A 87 -7.81 -3.41 20.58
CA GLY A 87 -7.88 -4.16 21.82
C GLY A 87 -6.65 -5.04 22.01
N SER A 88 -6.26 -5.25 23.26
CA SER A 88 -5.13 -6.12 23.60
C SER A 88 -5.34 -7.51 22.99
N PRO A 89 -4.39 -8.02 22.20
CA PRO A 89 -4.59 -9.27 21.50
C PRO A 89 -4.69 -10.47 22.45
N SER A 90 -4.22 -10.35 23.70
CA SER A 90 -4.46 -11.33 24.77
C SER A 90 -5.94 -11.61 25.08
N SER A 91 -6.87 -10.76 24.62
CA SER A 91 -8.32 -11.00 24.73
C SER A 91 -8.86 -11.98 23.69
N ILE A 92 -8.07 -12.32 22.67
CA ILE A 92 -8.45 -13.24 21.60
C ILE A 92 -8.22 -14.68 22.10
N PRO A 93 -9.23 -15.57 22.03
CA PRO A 93 -9.07 -16.95 22.45
C PRO A 93 -8.13 -17.73 21.53
N ASP A 94 -7.44 -18.72 22.10
CA ASP A 94 -6.61 -19.70 21.40
C ASP A 94 -5.39 -19.17 20.61
N ILE A 95 -5.05 -17.89 20.76
CA ILE A 95 -3.78 -17.34 20.24
C ILE A 95 -2.67 -17.31 21.30
N VAL A 96 -1.43 -17.42 20.84
CA VAL A 96 -0.20 -17.25 21.63
C VAL A 96 0.61 -16.14 21.00
N LEU A 97 0.87 -15.07 21.76
CA LEU A 97 1.68 -13.94 21.30
C LEU A 97 3.16 -14.24 21.46
N HIS A 98 3.94 -13.95 20.41
CA HIS A 98 5.40 -14.08 20.47
C HIS A 98 6.08 -12.81 20.98
N GLN A 99 5.36 -11.67 21.02
CA GLN A 99 5.87 -10.39 21.53
C GLN A 99 4.86 -9.77 22.49
N GLN A 100 5.28 -9.56 23.74
CA GLN A 100 4.40 -9.22 24.86
C GLN A 100 4.72 -7.85 25.51
N ASP A 101 5.67 -7.10 24.95
CA ASP A 101 6.15 -5.84 25.51
C ASP A 101 5.29 -4.60 25.18
N GLN A 102 4.30 -4.72 24.28
CA GLN A 102 3.40 -3.61 23.95
C GLN A 102 2.07 -3.69 24.71
N LEU A 103 1.81 -2.67 25.54
CA LEU A 103 0.55 -2.49 26.27
C LEU A 103 -0.53 -1.74 25.46
N LYS A 104 -0.12 -1.04 24.39
CA LYS A 104 -1.02 -0.23 23.53
C LYS A 104 -0.70 -0.48 22.07
N PHE A 105 -1.74 -0.82 21.29
CA PHE A 105 -1.63 -1.13 19.87
C PHE A 105 -2.35 -0.05 19.06
N SER A 106 -1.62 0.91 18.51
CA SER A 106 -2.16 1.94 17.63
C SER A 106 -2.24 1.46 16.18
N HIS A 107 -2.93 2.24 15.33
CA HIS A 107 -2.97 1.96 13.90
C HIS A 107 -1.56 1.74 13.33
N GLY A 108 -1.40 0.66 12.55
CA GLY A 108 -0.16 0.25 11.91
C GLY A 108 0.71 -0.68 12.75
N ASN A 109 0.43 -0.86 14.05
CA ASN A 109 1.11 -1.88 14.84
C ASN A 109 0.81 -3.27 14.31
N GLU A 110 1.84 -4.09 14.24
CA GLU A 110 1.78 -5.45 13.72
C GLU A 110 2.20 -6.40 14.84
N ILE A 111 1.45 -7.49 14.98
CA ILE A 111 1.73 -8.53 15.95
C ILE A 111 1.96 -9.86 15.24
N LEU A 112 2.87 -10.64 15.81
CA LEU A 112 3.11 -12.02 15.43
C LEU A 112 2.49 -12.95 16.48
N HIS A 113 1.58 -13.82 16.04
CA HIS A 113 0.86 -14.74 16.92
C HIS A 113 0.81 -16.13 16.30
N GLY A 114 0.76 -17.16 17.14
CA GLY A 114 0.50 -18.55 16.74
C GLY A 114 -0.77 -19.08 17.38
N CYS A 115 -1.20 -20.28 16.98
CA CYS A 115 -2.34 -20.96 17.58
C CYS A 115 -1.91 -21.91 18.69
N LYS A 116 -2.68 -21.95 19.79
CA LYS A 116 -2.42 -22.81 20.95
C LYS A 116 -2.58 -24.30 20.63
N LYS A 117 -3.49 -24.64 19.72
CA LYS A 117 -3.72 -26.00 19.21
C LYS A 117 -3.65 -25.99 17.69
N GLY A 118 -2.75 -26.80 17.14
CA GLY A 118 -2.54 -26.93 15.70
C GLY A 118 -1.29 -26.19 15.22
N ASP A 119 -0.63 -26.75 14.19
CA ASP A 119 0.56 -26.16 13.56
C ASP A 119 0.15 -25.27 12.38
N ALA A 120 -0.67 -24.25 12.64
CA ALA A 120 -1.11 -23.29 11.63
C ALA A 120 0.02 -22.32 11.20
N GLY A 121 1.22 -22.47 11.78
CA GLY A 121 2.32 -21.53 11.63
C GLY A 121 2.05 -20.21 12.36
N SER A 122 3.04 -19.32 12.31
CA SER A 122 2.95 -18.00 12.90
C SER A 122 2.27 -17.02 11.93
N MET A 123 1.18 -16.39 12.38
CA MET A 123 0.38 -15.45 11.60
C MET A 123 0.69 -14.01 11.99
N ARG A 124 0.70 -13.12 11.00
CA ARG A 124 0.86 -11.67 11.19
C ARG A 124 -0.45 -10.94 10.97
N THR A 125 -0.76 -10.04 11.90
CA THR A 125 -1.97 -9.24 11.86
C THR A 125 -1.65 -7.81 12.24
N LYS A 126 -2.27 -6.86 11.54
CA LYS A 126 -2.03 -5.42 11.69
C LYS A 126 -3.26 -4.73 12.28
N CYS A 127 -3.01 -3.80 13.19
CA CYS A 127 -4.06 -2.95 13.75
C CYS A 127 -4.43 -1.88 12.70
N LEU A 128 -5.68 -1.91 12.24
CA LEU A 128 -6.25 -0.93 11.33
C LEU A 128 -7.49 -0.30 11.98
N ASN A 129 -7.38 0.94 12.46
CA ASN A 129 -8.50 1.73 13.00
C ASN A 129 -9.23 1.10 14.19
N GLY A 130 -8.50 0.43 15.07
CA GLY A 130 -9.07 -0.29 16.21
C GLY A 130 -9.47 -1.73 15.88
N GLU A 131 -9.39 -2.15 14.63
CA GLU A 131 -9.65 -3.53 14.21
C GLU A 131 -8.38 -4.26 13.77
N TRP A 132 -8.23 -5.51 14.20
CA TRP A 132 -7.14 -6.37 13.75
C TRP A 132 -7.44 -6.99 12.38
N LYS A 133 -6.57 -6.80 11.39
CA LYS A 133 -6.73 -7.33 10.02
C LYS A 133 -5.43 -8.03 9.52
N PRO A 134 -5.52 -9.25 8.95
CA PRO A 134 -6.69 -10.12 8.97
C PRO A 134 -7.06 -10.49 10.41
N LEU A 135 -8.33 -10.85 10.65
CA LEU A 135 -8.78 -11.19 11.99
C LEU A 135 -7.92 -12.32 12.55
N PRO A 136 -7.33 -12.14 13.74
CA PRO A 136 -6.41 -13.10 14.35
C PRO A 136 -7.21 -14.25 14.97
N LEU A 137 -7.76 -15.13 14.15
CA LEU A 137 -8.59 -16.26 14.59
C LEU A 137 -7.89 -17.58 14.24
N CYS A 138 -7.84 -18.46 15.22
CA CYS A 138 -7.37 -19.82 15.06
C CYS A 138 -8.55 -20.74 14.76
N ASP A 139 -9.00 -20.77 13.50
CA ASP A 139 -9.96 -21.78 13.03
C ASP A 139 -9.24 -22.77 12.10
N CYS A 140 -9.25 -24.04 12.48
CA CYS A 140 -8.65 -25.13 11.70
C CYS A 140 -9.44 -25.44 10.41
N ASN A 141 -10.60 -24.83 10.19
CA ASN A 141 -11.45 -25.04 9.00
C ASN A 141 -11.28 -23.99 7.89
N LEU A 142 -10.46 -22.95 8.09
CA LEU A 142 -10.27 -21.86 7.11
C LEU A 142 -9.14 -22.10 6.10
N PHE A 143 -8.40 -23.20 6.21
CA PHE A 143 -7.38 -23.60 5.23
C PHE A 143 -7.76 -24.97 4.62
N PRO A 144 -8.38 -24.98 3.42
CA PRO A 144 -8.59 -26.20 2.64
C PRO A 144 -7.29 -26.75 2.02
#